data_AF-A0AAQ3MQC9-F1
#
_entry.id   AF-A0AAQ3MQC9-F1
#
_cell.length_a   1.000
_cell.length_b   1.000
_cell.length_c   1.000
_cell.angle_alpha   90.00
_cell.angle_beta   90.00
_cell.angle_gamma   90.00
#
_symmetry.space_group_name_H-M   'P 1'
#
loop_
_entity.id
_entity.type
_entity.pdbx_description
1 polymer ?
#
loop_
_entity_poly.entity_id
_entity_poly.type
_entity_poly.pdbx_seq_one_letter_code
_entity_poly.pdbx_strand_id
1 'polypeptide(L)'
;MFPCLSDLNKLGGLVAVSKELDHSDPGIRTVAAWVLGKASQNNPIVQQQIMDLRVLSRLVQMVNSNSLEEANKALYAVSALIRNNLASQELFYAEAGGWMLQDILNNTSVDIKLRRKAVLLLADLVGFQLENADQDELPFFNDMNLLKSVVDLTASTDLDIQEKALVAIKSLLQLRTTDARVFKDFCALGDALNKMRNLLHDLMEDEYKRDYAIDVESLRVEVEHIFERKLVKQ
;
A
#
# COMPACT_ATOMS: atom_id res chain seq x y z
N MET A 1 -4.76 24.80 -4.79
CA MET A 1 -4.34 25.02 -3.38
C MET A 1 -5.56 25.53 -2.64
N PHE A 2 -6.19 24.73 -1.77
CA PHE A 2 -7.39 25.13 -1.03
C PHE A 2 -6.96 25.78 0.31
N PRO A 3 -7.06 27.11 0.46
CA PRO A 3 -6.62 27.79 1.69
C PRO A 3 -7.44 27.47 2.95
N CYS A 4 -8.61 26.83 2.84
CA CYS A 4 -9.46 26.53 4.01
C CYS A 4 -8.97 25.40 4.93
N LEU A 5 -8.15 24.46 4.45
CA LEU A 5 -7.81 23.25 5.23
C LEU A 5 -6.83 23.54 6.37
N SER A 6 -5.91 24.48 6.19
CA SER A 6 -5.01 24.95 7.26
C SER A 6 -5.76 25.71 8.37
N ASP A 7 -6.89 26.35 8.05
CA ASP A 7 -7.71 27.08 9.02
C ASP A 7 -8.72 26.19 9.75
N LEU A 8 -9.01 24.99 9.23
CA LEU A 8 -9.88 23.99 9.87
C LEU A 8 -9.40 23.63 11.28
N ASN A 9 -8.09 23.63 11.51
CA ASN A 9 -7.51 23.33 12.81
C ASN A 9 -7.66 24.48 13.83
N LYS A 10 -7.56 25.74 13.39
CA LYS A 10 -7.64 26.92 14.28
C LYS A 10 -9.00 27.07 14.96
N LEU A 11 -10.04 26.40 14.44
CA LEU A 11 -11.41 26.46 14.94
C LEU A 11 -11.90 25.14 15.56
N GLY A 12 -11.01 24.18 15.81
CA GLY A 12 -11.41 22.87 16.34
C GLY A 12 -12.17 21.99 15.33
N GLY A 13 -12.15 22.34 14.04
CA GLY A 13 -12.85 21.60 12.99
C GLY A 13 -12.32 20.19 12.80
N LEU A 14 -11.02 19.95 12.99
CA LEU A 14 -10.45 18.59 12.96
C LEU A 14 -11.02 17.71 14.07
N VAL A 15 -11.21 18.26 15.27
CA VAL A 15 -11.83 17.53 16.39
C VAL A 15 -13.28 17.19 16.07
N ALA A 16 -14.05 18.13 15.52
CA ALA A 16 -15.43 17.86 15.11
C ALA A 16 -15.49 16.75 14.04
N VAL A 17 -14.70 16.86 12.97
CA VAL A 17 -14.66 15.87 11.88
C VAL A 17 -14.19 14.50 12.38
N SER A 18 -13.24 14.45 13.32
CA SER A 18 -12.77 13.16 13.87
C SER A 18 -13.88 12.36 14.56
N LYS A 19 -14.82 13.03 15.23
CA LYS A 19 -15.95 12.39 15.90
C LYS A 19 -16.95 11.78 14.90
N GLU A 20 -17.04 12.37 13.71
CA GLU A 20 -17.93 11.89 12.65
C GLU A 20 -17.47 10.56 12.02
N LEU A 21 -16.27 10.07 12.33
CA LEU A 21 -15.83 8.72 11.95
C LEU A 21 -16.62 7.62 12.69
N ASP A 22 -17.29 7.94 13.78
CA ASP A 22 -18.14 7.01 14.55
C ASP A 22 -19.64 7.24 14.28
N HIS A 23 -19.97 8.06 13.29
CA HIS A 23 -21.37 8.35 12.94
C HIS A 23 -22.10 7.08 12.44
N SER A 24 -23.39 6.97 12.75
CA SER A 24 -24.21 5.81 12.35
C SER A 24 -24.37 5.70 10.83
N ASP A 25 -24.50 6.85 10.16
CA ASP A 25 -24.55 6.97 8.70
C ASP A 25 -23.18 6.75 8.02
N PRO A 26 -23.01 5.72 7.16
CA PRO A 26 -21.78 5.49 6.40
C PRO A 26 -21.39 6.65 5.47
N GLY A 27 -22.35 7.42 4.95
CA GLY A 27 -22.07 8.58 4.12
C GLY A 27 -21.34 9.68 4.89
N ILE A 28 -21.74 9.93 6.13
CA ILE A 28 -21.07 10.89 7.01
C ILE A 28 -19.65 10.42 7.36
N ARG A 29 -19.49 9.15 7.73
CA ARG A 29 -18.16 8.57 7.98
C ARG A 29 -17.24 8.68 6.75
N THR A 30 -17.79 8.43 5.56
CA THR A 30 -17.08 8.54 4.28
C THR A 30 -16.57 9.96 4.03
N VAL A 31 -17.43 10.96 4.23
CA VAL A 31 -17.04 12.38 4.09
C VAL A 31 -16.01 12.76 5.14
N ALA A 32 -16.18 12.33 6.39
CA ALA A 32 -15.24 12.61 7.47
C ALA A 32 -13.84 12.05 7.15
N ALA A 33 -13.73 10.79 6.75
CA ALA A 33 -12.47 10.18 6.33
C ALA A 33 -11.84 10.94 5.16
N TRP A 34 -12.64 11.31 4.15
CA TRP A 34 -12.15 12.07 3.01
C TRP A 34 -11.60 13.45 3.40
N VAL A 35 -12.29 14.19 4.28
CA VAL A 35 -11.85 15.50 4.78
C VAL A 35 -10.53 15.38 5.55
N LEU A 36 -10.42 14.40 6.46
CA LEU A 36 -9.17 14.15 7.20
C LEU A 36 -8.01 13.80 6.26
N GLY A 37 -8.25 12.91 5.30
CA GLY A 37 -7.25 12.57 4.29
C GLY A 37 -6.80 13.79 3.48
N LYS A 38 -7.73 14.65 3.08
CA LYS A 38 -7.41 15.89 2.35
C LYS A 38 -6.64 16.90 3.20
N ALA A 39 -6.98 17.03 4.48
CA ALA A 39 -6.29 17.93 5.40
C ALA A 39 -4.84 17.48 5.66
N SER A 40 -4.63 16.18 5.81
CA SER A 40 -3.32 15.57 6.06
C SER A 40 -2.39 15.53 4.84
N GLN A 41 -2.92 15.62 3.62
CA GLN A 41 -2.14 15.40 2.41
C GLN A 41 -0.98 16.41 2.28
N ASN A 42 0.26 15.90 2.27
CA ASN A 42 1.50 16.67 2.15
C ASN A 42 1.65 17.77 3.21
N ASN A 43 1.06 17.59 4.40
CA ASN A 43 1.13 18.55 5.49
C ASN A 43 1.51 17.86 6.82
N PRO A 44 2.81 17.78 7.16
CA PRO A 44 3.28 17.08 8.37
C PRO A 44 2.68 17.60 9.67
N ILE A 45 2.40 18.91 9.76
CA ILE A 45 1.82 19.52 10.97
C ILE A 45 0.39 19.00 11.17
N VAL A 46 -0.42 19.00 10.10
CA VAL A 46 -1.81 18.54 10.17
C VAL A 46 -1.88 17.01 10.28
N GLN A 47 -0.97 16.27 9.64
CA GLN A 47 -0.82 14.84 9.85
C GLN A 47 -0.64 14.53 11.34
N GLN A 48 0.34 15.16 12.00
CA GLN A 48 0.59 14.92 13.42
C GLN A 48 -0.63 15.26 14.29
N GLN A 49 -1.27 16.39 14.04
CA GLN A 49 -2.47 16.80 14.78
C GLN A 49 -3.61 15.79 14.64
N ILE A 50 -3.82 15.24 13.45
CA ILE A 50 -4.85 14.21 13.22
C ILE A 50 -4.45 12.89 13.90
N MET A 51 -3.16 12.53 13.87
CA MET A 51 -2.65 11.34 14.58
C MET A 51 -2.86 11.45 16.10
N ASP A 52 -2.69 12.63 16.67
CA ASP A 52 -2.92 12.90 18.10
C ASP A 52 -4.40 12.72 18.51
N LEU A 53 -5.33 12.83 17.55
CA LEU A 53 -6.76 12.53 17.76
C LEU A 53 -7.08 11.03 17.77
N ARG A 54 -6.08 10.16 17.59
CA ARG A 54 -6.21 8.68 17.63
C ARG A 54 -7.24 8.10 16.66
N VAL A 55 -7.40 8.74 15.50
CA VAL A 55 -8.35 8.31 14.46
C VAL A 55 -7.87 7.13 13.63
N LEU A 56 -6.58 6.78 13.69
CA LEU A 56 -5.97 5.80 12.79
C LEU A 56 -6.61 4.42 12.92
N SER A 57 -6.82 3.94 14.15
CA SER A 57 -7.47 2.65 14.42
C SER A 57 -8.86 2.57 13.80
N ARG A 58 -9.64 3.65 13.93
CA ARG A 58 -10.98 3.75 13.34
C ARG A 58 -10.94 3.76 11.82
N LEU A 59 -10.01 4.51 11.22
CA LEU A 59 -9.83 4.54 9.77
C LEU A 59 -9.42 3.16 9.23
N VAL A 60 -8.52 2.44 9.91
CA VAL A 60 -8.13 1.06 9.54
C VAL A 60 -9.35 0.12 9.54
N GLN A 61 -10.23 0.21 10.55
CA GLN A 61 -11.48 -0.57 10.57
C GLN A 61 -12.41 -0.21 9.40
N MET A 62 -12.53 1.07 9.07
CA MET A 62 -13.40 1.54 7.99
C MET A 62 -12.96 1.05 6.59
N VAL A 63 -11.67 0.70 6.41
CA VAL A 63 -11.20 0.11 5.14
C VAL A 63 -11.88 -1.23 4.85
N ASN A 64 -12.34 -1.95 5.88
CA ASN A 64 -13.07 -3.21 5.76
C ASN A 64 -14.60 -3.01 5.68
N SER A 65 -15.08 -1.79 5.41
CA SER A 65 -16.51 -1.52 5.26
C SER A 65 -17.10 -2.23 4.04
N ASN A 66 -18.38 -2.63 4.15
CA ASN A 66 -19.17 -3.13 3.02
C ASN A 66 -19.42 -2.04 1.94
N SER A 67 -19.26 -0.76 2.30
CA SER A 67 -19.34 0.35 1.35
C SER A 67 -17.99 0.56 0.68
N LEU A 68 -17.93 0.33 -0.63
CA LEU A 68 -16.72 0.56 -1.42
C LEU A 68 -16.24 2.02 -1.35
N GLU A 69 -17.16 2.98 -1.31
CA GLU A 69 -16.81 4.38 -1.22
C GLU A 69 -16.16 4.69 0.14
N GLU A 70 -16.75 4.19 1.22
CA GLU A 70 -16.23 4.34 2.58
C GLU A 70 -14.82 3.74 2.69
N ALA A 71 -14.65 2.50 2.22
CA ALA A 71 -13.36 1.82 2.21
C ALA A 71 -12.29 2.59 1.43
N ASN A 72 -12.65 3.13 0.26
CA ASN A 72 -11.74 3.95 -0.55
C ASN A 72 -11.33 5.25 0.13
N LYS A 73 -12.26 5.96 0.78
CA LYS A 73 -11.95 7.21 1.50
C LYS A 73 -11.14 6.94 2.76
N ALA A 74 -11.45 5.86 3.47
CA ALA A 74 -10.68 5.40 4.62
C ALA A 74 -9.24 5.07 4.22
N LEU A 75 -9.03 4.26 3.18
CA LEU A 75 -7.68 3.89 2.73
C LEU A 75 -6.90 5.13 2.23
N TYR A 76 -7.57 6.07 1.57
CA TYR A 76 -6.97 7.35 1.21
C TYR A 76 -6.51 8.15 2.43
N ALA A 77 -7.33 8.22 3.48
CA ALA A 77 -6.99 8.92 4.71
C ALA A 77 -5.82 8.24 5.45
N VAL A 78 -5.88 6.91 5.62
CA VAL A 78 -4.78 6.11 6.17
C VAL A 78 -3.49 6.41 5.41
N SER A 79 -3.52 6.26 4.09
CA SER A 79 -2.38 6.52 3.21
C SER A 79 -1.82 7.94 3.38
N ALA A 80 -2.66 8.95 3.51
CA ALA A 80 -2.22 10.34 3.67
C ALA A 80 -1.61 10.62 5.05
N LEU A 81 -1.99 9.88 6.09
CA LEU A 81 -1.49 10.03 7.46
C LEU A 81 -0.15 9.33 7.70
N ILE A 82 0.09 8.21 7.01
CA ILE A 82 1.24 7.34 7.29
C ILE A 82 2.37 7.47 6.27
N ARG A 83 2.12 8.08 5.11
CA ARG A 83 3.17 8.35 4.13
C ARG A 83 4.14 9.40 4.66
N ASN A 84 5.42 9.17 4.42
CA ASN A 84 6.52 10.08 4.76
C ASN A 84 6.68 10.38 6.26
N ASN A 85 6.21 9.50 7.15
CA ASN A 85 6.34 9.67 8.60
C ASN A 85 6.52 8.30 9.29
N LEU A 86 7.71 8.03 9.84
CA LEU A 86 8.03 6.74 10.48
C LEU A 86 7.17 6.46 11.70
N ALA A 87 6.98 7.44 12.60
CA ALA A 87 6.17 7.27 13.80
C ALA A 87 4.71 6.92 13.45
N SER A 88 4.17 7.51 12.37
CA SER A 88 2.85 7.13 11.86
C SER A 88 2.81 5.72 11.30
N GLN A 89 3.88 5.23 10.66
CA GLN A 89 3.96 3.85 10.16
C GLN A 89 4.10 2.84 11.30
N GLU A 90 4.84 3.16 12.36
CA GLU A 90 4.89 2.34 13.58
C GLU A 90 3.52 2.23 14.23
N LEU A 91 2.79 3.34 14.35
CA LEU A 91 1.44 3.33 14.88
C LEU A 91 0.48 2.57 13.96
N PHE A 92 0.62 2.70 12.64
CA PHE A 92 -0.14 1.90 11.68
C PHE A 92 0.10 0.40 11.86
N TYR A 93 1.35 -0.01 12.10
CA TYR A 93 1.65 -1.40 12.41
C TYR A 93 1.00 -1.84 13.73
N ALA A 94 1.10 -1.03 14.78
CA ALA A 94 0.47 -1.31 16.08
C ALA A 94 -1.06 -1.44 16.00
N GLU A 95 -1.71 -0.72 15.08
CA GLU A 95 -3.16 -0.77 14.83
C GLU A 95 -3.56 -1.84 13.80
N ALA A 96 -2.75 -2.89 13.64
CA ALA A 96 -2.99 -4.01 12.72
C ALA A 96 -3.07 -3.61 11.23
N GLY A 97 -2.42 -2.51 10.84
CA GLY A 97 -2.39 -2.03 9.46
C GLY A 97 -1.76 -3.01 8.46
N GLY A 98 -0.78 -3.80 8.89
CA GLY A 98 -0.20 -4.87 8.07
C GLY A 98 -1.21 -5.95 7.71
N TRP A 99 -2.04 -6.36 8.69
CA TRP A 99 -3.13 -7.32 8.47
C TRP A 99 -4.21 -6.76 7.55
N MET A 100 -4.56 -5.48 7.70
CA MET A 100 -5.49 -4.79 6.80
C MET A 100 -4.99 -4.81 5.35
N LEU A 101 -3.69 -4.52 5.11
CA LEU A 101 -3.12 -4.62 3.76
C LEU A 101 -3.17 -6.05 3.23
N GLN A 102 -2.74 -7.03 4.04
CA GLN A 102 -2.76 -8.43 3.65
C GLN A 102 -4.17 -8.90 3.25
N ASP A 103 -5.20 -8.57 4.03
CA ASP A 103 -6.59 -8.97 3.77
C ASP A 103 -7.08 -8.42 2.41
N ILE A 104 -6.84 -7.13 2.15
CA ILE A 104 -7.18 -6.49 0.88
C ILE A 104 -6.45 -7.15 -0.29
N LEU A 105 -5.15 -7.41 -0.16
CA LEU A 105 -4.34 -7.93 -1.26
C LEU A 105 -4.67 -9.40 -1.58
N ASN A 106 -4.92 -10.20 -0.55
CA ASN A 106 -5.25 -11.62 -0.69
C ASN A 106 -6.68 -11.87 -1.20
N ASN A 107 -7.61 -10.96 -0.91
CA ASN A 107 -9.02 -11.16 -1.24
C ASN A 107 -9.35 -10.71 -2.67
N THR A 108 -9.60 -11.68 -3.56
CA THR A 108 -9.95 -11.43 -4.97
C THR A 108 -11.36 -10.85 -5.15
N SER A 109 -12.23 -10.92 -4.15
CA SER A 109 -13.56 -10.29 -4.20
C SER A 109 -13.53 -8.79 -3.89
N VAL A 110 -12.42 -8.29 -3.34
CA VAL A 110 -12.24 -6.85 -3.08
C VAL A 110 -12.07 -6.11 -4.40
N ASP A 111 -12.66 -4.92 -4.48
CA ASP A 111 -12.59 -4.07 -5.67
C ASP A 111 -11.15 -3.82 -6.13
N ILE A 112 -10.95 -3.93 -7.45
CA ILE A 112 -9.65 -3.85 -8.09
C ILE A 112 -8.94 -2.52 -7.80
N LYS A 113 -9.68 -1.40 -7.68
CA LYS A 113 -9.11 -0.09 -7.41
C LYS A 113 -8.61 0.01 -5.96
N LEU A 114 -9.31 -0.62 -5.02
CA LEU A 114 -8.88 -0.68 -3.62
C LEU A 114 -7.60 -1.52 -3.49
N ARG A 115 -7.54 -2.67 -4.18
CA ARG A 115 -6.34 -3.54 -4.23
C ARG A 115 -5.13 -2.79 -4.81
N ARG A 116 -5.30 -2.08 -5.94
CA ARG A 116 -4.25 -1.22 -6.53
C ARG A 116 -3.73 -0.17 -5.55
N LYS A 117 -4.63 0.49 -4.81
CA LYS A 117 -4.25 1.50 -3.81
C LYS A 117 -3.51 0.88 -2.64
N ALA A 118 -3.90 -0.31 -2.20
CA ALA A 118 -3.25 -1.02 -1.10
C ALA A 118 -1.83 -1.46 -1.47
N VAL A 119 -1.62 -2.05 -2.66
CA VAL A 119 -0.28 -2.46 -3.09
C VAL A 119 0.63 -1.25 -3.35
N LEU A 120 0.08 -0.16 -3.89
CA LEU A 120 0.81 1.09 -4.05
C LEU A 120 1.19 1.69 -2.69
N LEU A 121 0.27 1.69 -1.72
CA LEU A 121 0.57 2.13 -0.37
C LEU A 121 1.71 1.30 0.22
N LEU A 122 1.65 -0.03 0.12
CA LEU A 122 2.74 -0.90 0.60
C LEU A 122 4.08 -0.53 -0.03
N ALA A 123 4.13 -0.37 -1.37
CA ALA A 123 5.33 0.05 -2.07
C ALA A 123 5.87 1.41 -1.56
N ASP A 124 4.98 2.38 -1.33
CA ASP A 124 5.36 3.70 -0.79
C ASP A 124 5.92 3.60 0.64
N LEU A 125 5.36 2.74 1.51
CA LEU A 125 5.85 2.55 2.87
C LEU A 125 7.24 1.92 2.88
N VAL A 126 7.45 0.91 2.04
CA VAL A 126 8.74 0.24 1.91
C VAL A 126 9.78 1.18 1.28
N GLY A 127 9.39 1.92 0.23
CA GLY A 127 10.24 2.93 -0.40
C GLY A 127 10.73 3.99 0.59
N PHE A 128 9.83 4.47 1.45
CA PHE A 128 10.19 5.43 2.50
C PHE A 128 11.19 4.84 3.51
N GLN A 129 11.12 3.55 3.84
CA GLN A 129 12.12 2.93 4.72
C GLN A 129 13.47 2.70 4.03
N LEU A 130 13.49 2.45 2.73
CA LEU A 130 14.74 2.39 1.96
C LEU A 130 15.46 3.75 1.94
N GLU A 131 14.71 4.85 1.85
CA GLU A 131 15.24 6.21 1.93
C GLU A 131 15.74 6.57 3.34
N ASN A 132 15.23 5.89 4.38
CA ASN A 132 15.57 6.11 5.78
C ASN A 132 16.27 4.89 6.39
N ALA A 133 17.25 4.33 5.67
CA ALA A 133 17.93 3.09 6.03
C ALA A 133 18.67 3.11 7.38
N ASP A 134 18.86 4.27 8.02
CA ASP A 134 19.44 4.35 9.37
C ASP A 134 18.45 3.91 10.48
N GLN A 135 17.17 3.78 10.15
CA GLN A 135 16.11 3.41 11.08
C GLN A 135 15.80 1.91 10.99
N ASP A 136 15.20 1.36 12.04
CA ASP A 136 14.80 -0.04 12.07
C ASP A 136 13.65 -0.31 11.10
N GLU A 137 13.74 -1.43 10.38
CA GLU A 137 12.72 -1.80 9.40
C GLU A 137 11.48 -2.37 10.10
N LEU A 138 10.29 -2.01 9.64
CA LEU A 138 9.05 -2.46 10.29
C LEU A 138 8.88 -3.98 10.17
N PRO A 139 8.59 -4.71 11.28
CA PRO A 139 8.58 -6.18 11.27
C PRO A 139 7.60 -6.80 10.28
N PHE A 140 6.46 -6.14 10.01
CA PHE A 140 5.44 -6.69 9.10
C PHE A 140 5.89 -6.78 7.64
N PHE A 141 6.95 -6.08 7.23
CA PHE A 141 7.50 -6.25 5.88
C PHE A 141 8.14 -7.62 5.65
N ASN A 142 8.43 -8.35 6.73
CA ASN A 142 8.90 -9.74 6.68
C ASN A 142 7.79 -10.75 6.99
N ASP A 143 6.52 -10.32 7.09
CA ASP A 143 5.41 -11.25 7.26
C ASP A 143 5.24 -12.11 6.00
N MET A 144 5.43 -13.42 6.15
CA MET A 144 5.42 -14.36 5.03
C MET A 144 4.10 -14.34 4.26
N ASN A 145 2.97 -14.15 4.94
CA ASN A 145 1.67 -14.15 4.29
C ASN A 145 1.43 -12.86 3.52
N LEU A 146 1.84 -11.70 4.06
CA LEU A 146 1.83 -10.45 3.31
C LEU A 146 2.71 -10.55 2.05
N LEU A 147 3.93 -11.06 2.19
CA LEU A 147 4.84 -11.27 1.05
C LEU A 147 4.20 -12.17 0.00
N LYS A 148 3.59 -13.29 0.42
CA LYS A 148 2.86 -14.20 -0.47
C LYS A 148 1.71 -13.49 -1.17
N SER A 149 0.90 -12.70 -0.44
CA SER A 149 -0.21 -11.95 -1.02
C SER A 149 0.26 -10.96 -2.09
N VAL A 150 1.41 -10.31 -1.92
CA VAL A 150 1.98 -9.42 -2.94
C VAL A 150 2.47 -10.21 -4.16
N VAL A 151 3.16 -11.34 -3.97
CA VAL A 151 3.62 -12.18 -5.08
C VAL A 151 2.43 -12.74 -5.87
N ASP A 152 1.35 -13.14 -5.22
CA ASP A 152 0.15 -13.65 -5.91
C ASP A 152 -0.53 -12.61 -6.81
N LEU A 153 -0.32 -11.31 -6.57
CA LEU A 153 -0.83 -10.25 -7.44
C LEU A 153 -0.18 -10.26 -8.83
N THR A 154 1.00 -10.86 -9.00
CA THR A 154 1.62 -10.96 -10.34
C THR A 154 0.82 -11.89 -11.27
N ALA A 155 -0.06 -12.73 -10.71
CA ALA A 155 -0.99 -13.57 -11.45
C ALA A 155 -2.37 -12.90 -11.67
N SER A 156 -2.54 -11.62 -11.29
CA SER A 156 -3.76 -10.85 -11.53
C SER A 156 -4.08 -10.76 -13.03
N THR A 157 -5.35 -10.63 -13.39
CA THR A 157 -5.76 -10.33 -14.78
C THR A 157 -5.53 -8.87 -15.16
N ASP A 158 -5.24 -8.03 -14.17
CA ASP A 158 -5.06 -6.59 -14.34
C ASP A 158 -3.58 -6.22 -14.38
N LEU A 159 -3.11 -5.76 -15.53
CA LEU A 159 -1.69 -5.46 -15.77
C LEU A 159 -1.17 -4.31 -14.87
N ASP A 160 -2.02 -3.34 -14.53
CA ASP A 160 -1.69 -2.26 -13.58
C ASP A 160 -1.45 -2.77 -12.15
N ILE A 161 -2.20 -3.80 -11.71
CA ILE A 161 -1.89 -4.53 -10.47
C ILE A 161 -0.57 -5.28 -10.58
N GLN A 162 -0.33 -5.99 -11.69
CA GLN A 162 0.91 -6.76 -11.85
C GLN A 162 2.14 -5.84 -11.77
N GLU A 163 2.11 -4.69 -12.47
CA GLU A 163 3.17 -3.68 -12.40
C GLU A 163 3.39 -3.20 -10.95
N LYS A 164 2.33 -2.82 -10.24
CA LYS A 164 2.45 -2.35 -8.85
C LYS A 164 2.93 -3.43 -7.89
N ALA A 165 2.56 -4.68 -8.13
CA ALA A 165 3.08 -5.82 -7.38
C ALA A 165 4.59 -5.97 -7.61
N LEU A 166 5.06 -5.88 -8.85
CA LEU A 166 6.49 -5.91 -9.14
C LEU A 166 7.26 -4.75 -8.48
N VAL A 167 6.70 -3.54 -8.49
CA VAL A 167 7.30 -2.39 -7.76
C VAL A 167 7.39 -2.69 -6.26
N ALA A 168 6.32 -3.21 -5.65
CA ALA A 168 6.33 -3.58 -4.23
C ALA A 168 7.35 -4.70 -3.94
N ILE A 169 7.40 -5.75 -4.76
CA ILE A 169 8.36 -6.86 -4.62
C ILE A 169 9.79 -6.36 -4.75
N LYS A 170 10.07 -5.50 -5.74
CA LYS A 170 11.37 -4.85 -5.93
C LYS A 170 11.80 -4.14 -4.65
N SER A 171 10.95 -3.28 -4.10
CA SER A 171 11.25 -2.52 -2.89
C SER A 171 11.44 -3.44 -1.68
N LEU A 172 10.59 -4.46 -1.50
CA LEU A 172 10.71 -5.43 -0.41
C LEU A 172 12.03 -6.20 -0.50
N LEU A 173 12.41 -6.68 -1.69
CA LEU A 173 13.69 -7.35 -1.89
C LEU A 173 14.90 -6.42 -1.63
N GLN A 174 14.75 -5.11 -1.63
CA GLN A 174 15.85 -4.19 -1.33
C GLN A 174 16.03 -3.92 0.17
N LEU A 175 15.05 -4.23 1.02
CA LEU A 175 15.15 -4.09 2.48
C LEU A 175 16.28 -4.97 3.05
N ARG A 176 16.94 -4.55 4.11
CA ARG A 176 18.09 -5.28 4.68
C ARG A 176 17.65 -6.54 5.40
N THR A 177 16.50 -6.49 6.08
CA THR A 177 15.98 -7.59 6.90
C THR A 177 15.30 -8.70 6.09
N THR A 178 14.96 -8.43 4.82
CA THR A 178 14.24 -9.38 3.98
C THR A 178 15.08 -10.61 3.63
N ASP A 179 14.55 -11.78 3.98
CA ASP A 179 15.08 -13.09 3.58
C ASP A 179 14.52 -13.49 2.20
N ALA A 180 15.39 -13.53 1.18
CA ALA A 180 15.02 -13.93 -0.17
C ALA A 180 14.63 -15.42 -0.25
N ARG A 181 15.01 -16.26 0.72
CA ARG A 181 14.57 -17.66 0.77
C ARG A 181 13.06 -17.77 1.01
N VAL A 182 12.47 -16.82 1.74
CA VAL A 182 11.00 -16.74 1.88
C VAL A 182 10.33 -16.48 0.53
N PHE A 183 10.89 -15.59 -0.29
CA PHE A 183 10.38 -15.33 -1.64
C PHE A 183 10.52 -16.56 -2.55
N LYS A 184 11.59 -17.33 -2.38
CA LYS A 184 11.84 -18.55 -3.15
C LYS A 184 10.92 -19.69 -2.73
N ASP A 185 11.00 -20.09 -1.46
CA ASP A 185 10.49 -21.36 -0.97
C ASP A 185 9.02 -21.26 -0.56
N PHE A 186 8.59 -20.12 0.02
CA PHE A 186 7.21 -19.90 0.44
C PHE A 186 6.38 -19.17 -0.61
N CYS A 187 6.93 -18.12 -1.21
CA CYS A 187 6.19 -17.29 -2.17
C CYS A 187 6.23 -17.81 -3.61
N ALA A 188 7.16 -18.72 -3.92
CA ALA A 188 7.39 -19.22 -5.28
C ALA A 188 7.59 -18.08 -6.31
N LEU A 189 8.33 -17.03 -5.94
CA LEU A 189 8.53 -15.84 -6.77
C LEU A 189 9.13 -16.20 -8.15
N GLY A 190 10.07 -17.13 -8.22
CA GLY A 190 10.67 -17.56 -9.49
C GLY A 190 9.63 -18.14 -10.46
N ASP A 191 8.70 -18.97 -9.97
CA ASP A 191 7.63 -19.53 -10.79
C ASP A 191 6.63 -18.44 -11.22
N ALA A 192 6.32 -17.51 -10.31
CA ALA A 192 5.43 -16.39 -10.57
C ALA A 192 5.98 -15.47 -11.67
N LEU A 193 7.27 -15.12 -11.62
CA LEU A 193 7.94 -14.31 -12.64
C LEU A 193 8.02 -15.05 -13.99
N ASN A 194 8.32 -16.36 -13.99
CA ASN A 194 8.35 -17.15 -15.23
C ASN A 194 6.97 -17.23 -15.91
N LYS A 195 5.90 -17.40 -15.14
CA LYS A 195 4.52 -17.37 -15.68
C LYS A 195 4.18 -16.00 -16.25
N MET A 196 4.55 -14.93 -15.53
CA MET A 196 4.32 -13.57 -15.97
C MET A 196 5.06 -13.23 -17.26
N ARG A 197 6.31 -13.70 -17.44
CA ARG A 197 7.07 -13.54 -18.69
C ARG A 197 6.31 -14.07 -19.90
N ASN A 198 5.75 -15.28 -19.79
CA ASN A 198 4.99 -15.89 -20.89
C ASN A 198 3.75 -15.07 -21.23
N LEU A 199 3.00 -14.62 -20.20
CA LEU A 199 1.82 -13.77 -20.38
C LEU A 199 2.16 -12.41 -21.01
N LEU A 200 3.29 -11.80 -20.63
CA LEU A 200 3.73 -10.53 -21.20
C LEU A 200 4.15 -10.68 -22.66
N HIS A 201 4.82 -11.78 -23.04
CA HIS A 201 5.13 -12.05 -24.44
C HIS A 201 3.87 -12.14 -25.31
N ASP A 202 2.82 -12.82 -24.83
CA ASP A 202 1.53 -12.87 -25.55
C ASP A 202 0.91 -11.47 -25.69
N LEU A 203 1.00 -10.64 -24.64
CA LEU A 203 0.50 -9.26 -24.67
C LEU A 203 1.31 -8.31 -25.56
N MET A 204 2.59 -8.62 -25.84
CA MET A 204 3.41 -7.84 -26.76
C MET A 204 3.00 -8.02 -28.23
N GLU A 205 2.25 -9.08 -28.54
CA GLU A 205 1.66 -9.29 -29.87
C GLU A 205 0.43 -8.38 -30.10
N ASP A 206 -0.18 -7.84 -29.04
CA ASP A 206 -1.28 -6.87 -29.10
C ASP A 206 -0.73 -5.46 -29.29
N GLU A 207 -0.95 -4.87 -30.48
CA GLU A 207 -0.46 -3.52 -30.86
C GLU A 207 -0.87 -2.42 -29.87
N TYR A 208 -1.99 -2.57 -29.16
CA TYR A 208 -2.47 -1.56 -28.21
C TYR A 208 -1.81 -1.67 -26.83
N LYS A 209 -1.27 -2.84 -26.48
CA LYS A 209 -0.70 -3.12 -25.16
C LYS A 209 0.81 -3.32 -25.19
N ARG A 210 1.39 -3.43 -26.39
CA ARG A 210 2.80 -3.75 -26.61
C ARG A 210 3.76 -2.88 -25.80
N ASP A 211 3.67 -1.56 -25.92
CA ASP A 211 4.60 -0.65 -25.25
C ASP A 211 4.54 -0.80 -23.73
N TYR A 212 3.32 -0.84 -23.19
CA TYR A 212 3.12 -1.00 -21.75
C TYR A 212 3.57 -2.40 -21.27
N ALA A 213 3.32 -3.46 -22.05
CA ALA A 213 3.80 -4.81 -21.74
C ALA A 213 5.33 -4.90 -21.74
N ILE A 214 6.02 -4.15 -22.62
CA ILE A 214 7.48 -4.04 -22.64
C ILE A 214 8.00 -3.37 -21.37
N ASP A 215 7.36 -2.29 -20.92
CA ASP A 215 7.72 -1.61 -19.67
C ASP A 215 7.56 -2.54 -18.45
N VAL A 216 6.45 -3.27 -18.38
CA VAL A 216 6.22 -4.25 -17.30
C VAL A 216 7.21 -5.42 -17.37
N GLU A 217 7.58 -5.91 -18.56
CA GLU A 217 8.61 -6.95 -18.71
C GLU A 217 9.99 -6.47 -18.27
N SER A 218 10.35 -5.22 -18.59
CA SER A 218 11.60 -4.61 -18.13
C SER A 218 11.67 -4.59 -16.60
N LEU A 219 10.57 -4.19 -15.94
CA LEU A 219 10.47 -4.21 -14.48
C LEU A 219 10.54 -5.65 -13.92
N ARG A 220 9.90 -6.62 -14.58
CA ARG A 220 9.94 -8.03 -14.20
C ARG A 220 11.37 -8.58 -14.22
N VAL A 221 12.12 -8.27 -15.28
CA VAL A 221 13.55 -8.65 -15.42
C VAL A 221 14.39 -8.01 -14.31
N GLU A 222 14.14 -6.74 -13.97
CA GLU A 222 14.85 -6.07 -12.88
C GLU A 222 14.59 -6.75 -11.52
N VAL A 223 13.33 -7.10 -11.23
CA VAL A 223 12.95 -7.85 -10.02
C VAL A 223 13.66 -9.20 -9.96
N GLU A 224 13.68 -9.95 -11.07
CA GLU A 224 14.37 -11.23 -11.18
C GLU A 224 15.87 -11.10 -10.85
N HIS A 225 16.55 -10.10 -11.41
CA HIS A 225 17.97 -9.85 -11.13
C HIS A 225 18.24 -9.48 -9.67
N ILE A 226 17.38 -8.65 -9.05
CA ILE A 226 17.53 -8.27 -7.64
C ILE A 226 17.32 -9.50 -6.75
N PHE A 227 16.31 -10.31 -7.05
CA PHE A 227 16.00 -11.54 -6.34
C PHE A 227 17.17 -12.53 -6.36
N GLU A 228 17.70 -12.85 -7.54
CA GLU A 228 18.83 -13.77 -7.70
C GLU A 228 20.08 -13.25 -6.98
N ARG A 229 20.41 -11.96 -7.15
CA ARG A 229 21.54 -11.33 -6.48
C ARG A 229 21.43 -11.43 -4.96
N LYS A 230 20.22 -11.30 -4.42
CA LYS A 230 20.00 -11.37 -2.97
C LYS A 230 20.10 -12.80 -2.45
N LEU A 231 19.55 -13.78 -3.17
CA LEU A 231 19.71 -15.20 -2.84
C LEU A 231 21.18 -15.63 -2.77
N VAL A 232 22.03 -15.16 -3.68
CA VAL A 232 23.47 -15.49 -3.66
C VAL A 232 24.18 -14.90 -2.44
N LYS A 233 23.70 -13.76 -1.91
CA LYS A 233 24.29 -13.09 -0.75
C LYS A 233 23.86 -13.67 0.60
N GLN A 234 22.84 -14.54 0.64
CA GLN A 234 22.23 -15.09 1.87
C GLN A 234 22.49 -16.58 2.03
#